data_AF-A0A1P8K4E2-F1
#
_entry.id   AF-A0A1P8K4E2-F1
#
_cell.length_a   1.000
_cell.length_b   1.000
_cell.length_c   1.000
_cell.angle_alpha   90.00
_cell.angle_beta   90.00
_cell.angle_gamma   90.00
#
_symmetry.space_group_name_H-M   'P 1'
#
loop_
_entity.id
_entity.type
_entity.pdbx_description
1 polymer ?
#
loop_
_entity_poly.entity_id
_entity_poly.type
_entity_poly.pdbx_seq_one_letter_code
_entity_poly.pdbx_strand_id
1 'polypeptide(L)'
;MDAAQTSGTSDFLAFPPQVRARLIRVGALSRNAADQEVLRGLTVEESEFLAGWHDTGLRGRRDDEFRRFYALWRKHEEARLQEASPT
;
A
#
# COMPACT_ATOMS: atom_id res chain seq x y z
N MET A 1 -22.56 -21.39 -17.12
CA MET A 1 -21.37 -21.61 -16.27
C MET A 1 -20.20 -21.41 -17.18
N ASP A 2 -19.50 -20.28 -17.09
CA ASP A 2 -18.25 -20.10 -17.83
C ASP A 2 -17.22 -19.41 -16.95
N ALA A 3 -16.03 -19.96 -17.01
CA ALA A 3 -15.00 -19.88 -16.01
C ALA A 3 -14.23 -18.55 -16.05
N ALA A 4 -13.79 -18.17 -14.85
CA ALA A 4 -12.68 -17.28 -14.53
C ALA A 4 -11.80 -16.87 -15.73
N GLN A 5 -11.96 -15.62 -16.16
CA GLN A 5 -10.85 -14.86 -16.73
C GLN A 5 -10.22 -14.04 -15.60
N THR A 6 -9.43 -14.73 -14.79
CA THR A 6 -8.37 -14.09 -14.00
C THR A 6 -7.32 -13.60 -14.98
N SER A 7 -7.50 -12.36 -15.46
CA SER A 7 -6.46 -11.61 -16.15
C SER A 7 -5.29 -11.44 -15.20
N GLY A 8 -4.34 -12.36 -15.28
CA GLY A 8 -3.01 -12.26 -14.71
C GLY A 8 -2.20 -11.27 -15.53
N THR A 9 -2.52 -9.99 -15.43
CA THR A 9 -1.52 -8.97 -15.69
C THR A 9 -0.67 -8.94 -14.43
N SER A 10 0.57 -9.44 -14.51
CA SER A 10 1.59 -8.99 -13.58
C SER A 10 1.83 -7.51 -13.86
N ASP A 11 0.91 -6.67 -13.37
CA ASP A 11 1.08 -5.24 -13.28
C ASP A 11 2.18 -5.05 -12.25
N PHE A 12 3.43 -5.05 -12.73
CA PHE A 12 4.54 -4.55 -11.95
C PHE A 12 4.13 -3.16 -11.48
N LEU A 13 4.02 -3.01 -10.17
CA LEU A 13 3.66 -1.76 -9.53
C LEU A 13 4.72 -0.71 -9.89
N ALA A 14 4.46 0.05 -10.96
CA ALA A 14 5.41 1.01 -11.52
C ALA A 14 5.38 2.31 -10.72
N PHE A 15 5.79 2.25 -9.46
CA PHE A 15 5.94 3.44 -8.63
C PHE A 15 7.22 4.21 -9.00
N PRO A 16 7.19 5.55 -9.00
CA PRO A 16 8.41 6.35 -9.06
C PRO A 16 9.41 5.93 -7.96
N PRO A 17 10.73 5.95 -8.20
CA PRO A 17 11.72 5.47 -7.22
C PRO A 17 11.56 6.05 -5.82
N GLN A 18 11.23 7.35 -5.70
CA GLN A 18 10.98 7.99 -4.41
C GLN A 18 9.73 7.46 -3.70
N VAL A 19 8.66 7.16 -4.44
CA VAL A 19 7.41 6.59 -3.90
C VAL A 19 7.67 5.15 -3.47
N ARG A 20 8.34 4.36 -4.31
CA ARG A 20 8.72 2.98 -4.05
C ARG A 20 9.57 2.84 -2.78
N ALA A 21 10.65 3.60 -2.66
CA ALA A 21 11.52 3.58 -1.48
C ALA A 21 10.76 3.94 -0.19
N ARG A 22 9.74 4.80 -0.30
CA ARG A 22 8.91 5.20 0.82
C ARG A 22 7.91 4.12 1.22
N LEU A 23 7.24 3.51 0.25
CA LEU A 23 6.34 2.40 0.50
C LEU A 23 7.06 1.23 1.16
N ILE A 24 8.32 0.97 0.77
CA ILE A 24 9.19 0.01 1.46
C ILE A 24 9.47 0.47 2.90
N ARG A 25 9.85 1.73 3.11
CA ARG A 25 10.14 2.28 4.44
C ARG A 25 8.96 2.18 5.42
N VAL A 26 7.74 2.40 4.93
CA VAL A 26 6.52 2.34 5.75
C VAL A 26 5.89 0.94 5.78
N GLY A 27 6.53 -0.06 5.16
CA GLY A 27 6.06 -1.46 5.14
C GLY A 27 4.89 -1.74 4.19
N ALA A 28 4.38 -0.73 3.47
CA ALA A 28 3.26 -0.85 2.54
C ALA A 28 3.60 -1.61 1.25
N LEU A 29 4.89 -1.67 0.87
CA LEU A 29 5.40 -2.45 -0.25
C LEU A 29 6.38 -3.50 0.26
N SER A 30 6.19 -4.75 -0.17
CA SER A 30 7.04 -5.88 0.22
C SER A 30 7.31 -6.81 -0.97
N ARG A 31 8.17 -7.81 -0.77
CA ARG A 31 8.41 -8.88 -1.73
C ARG A 31 7.75 -10.18 -1.25
N ASN A 32 7.04 -10.86 -2.15
CA ASN A 32 6.48 -12.19 -1.90
C ASN A 32 7.54 -13.29 -2.13
N ALA A 33 7.16 -14.56 -1.95
CA ALA A 33 8.06 -15.71 -2.15
C ALA A 33 8.58 -15.88 -3.59
N ALA A 34 7.91 -15.27 -4.57
CA ALA A 34 8.31 -15.24 -5.97
C ALA A 34 9.16 -14.00 -6.33
N ASP A 35 9.64 -13.27 -5.31
CA ASP A 35 10.39 -12.02 -5.44
C ASP A 35 9.64 -10.88 -6.15
N GLN A 36 8.30 -10.96 -6.18
CA GLN A 36 7.45 -9.93 -6.78
C GLN A 36 7.06 -8.88 -5.75
N GLU A 37 7.00 -7.63 -6.20
CA GLU A 37 6.53 -6.53 -5.36
C GLU A 37 5.02 -6.61 -5.19
N VAL A 38 4.57 -6.62 -3.94
CA VAL A 38 3.16 -6.69 -3.58
C VAL A 38 2.83 -5.60 -2.56
N LEU A 39 1.70 -4.95 -2.76
CA LEU A 39 1.11 -4.03 -1.79
C LEU A 39 0.44 -4.81 -0.67
N ARG A 40 0.65 -4.37 0.57
CA ARG A 40 0.06 -5.01 1.75
C ARG A 40 -1.18 -4.28 2.21
N GLY A 41 -2.35 -4.86 1.94
CA GLY A 41 -3.63 -4.38 2.43
C GLY A 41 -4.10 -3.03 1.84
N LEU A 42 -3.37 -2.49 0.87
CA LEU A 42 -3.67 -1.20 0.22
C LEU A 42 -3.74 -1.35 -1.30
N THR A 43 -4.57 -0.53 -1.94
CA THR A 43 -4.56 -0.36 -3.40
C THR A 43 -3.38 0.54 -3.82
N VAL A 44 -3.13 0.61 -5.13
CA VAL A 44 -2.11 1.51 -5.71
C VAL A 44 -2.37 2.95 -5.31
N GLU A 45 -3.60 3.43 -5.51
CA GLU A 45 -4.02 4.81 -5.22
C GLU A 45 -3.91 5.14 -3.72
N GLU A 46 -4.29 4.19 -2.85
CA GLU A 46 -4.15 4.33 -1.40
C GLU A 46 -2.68 4.42 -0.98
N SER A 47 -1.82 3.66 -1.65
CA SER A 47 -0.37 3.66 -1.43
C SER A 47 0.27 4.97 -1.88
N GLU A 48 -0.12 5.50 -3.04
CA GLU A 48 0.31 6.81 -3.51
C GLU A 48 -0.13 7.93 -2.57
N PHE A 49 -1.36 7.88 -2.07
CA PHE A 49 -1.84 8.83 -1.07
C PHE A 49 -1.02 8.75 0.21
N LEU A 50 -0.77 7.55 0.75
CA LEU A 50 0.02 7.35 1.96
C LEU A 50 1.47 7.85 1.77
N ALA A 51 2.06 7.58 0.61
CA ALA A 51 3.41 8.00 0.28
C ALA A 51 3.51 9.53 0.09
N GLY A 52 2.54 10.14 -0.58
CA GLY A 52 2.45 11.60 -0.73
C GLY A 52 2.13 12.30 0.59
N TRP A 53 1.36 11.67 1.47
CA TRP A 53 1.04 12.18 2.79
C TRP A 53 2.28 12.40 3.64
N HIS A 54 3.31 11.57 3.56
CA HIS A 54 4.52 11.84 4.34
C HIS A 54 5.37 12.98 3.75
N ASP A 55 5.14 13.42 2.51
CA ASP A 55 5.98 14.40 1.77
C ASP A 55 5.67 15.85 2.11
N THR A 56 4.40 16.16 2.30
CA THR A 56 3.92 17.54 2.36
C THR A 56 4.19 18.25 3.69
N GLY A 57 4.79 17.57 4.68
CA GLY A 57 4.93 18.10 6.05
C GLY A 57 3.57 18.40 6.70
N LEU A 58 3.51 18.53 8.03
CA LEU A 58 2.23 18.70 8.76
C LEU A 58 1.52 20.05 8.50
N ARG A 59 2.08 20.95 7.69
CA ARG A 59 1.51 22.30 7.47
C ARG A 59 0.33 22.25 6.49
N GLY A 60 -0.83 22.73 6.95
CA GLY A 60 -2.01 22.98 6.10
C GLY A 60 -2.92 21.79 5.83
N ARG A 61 -2.77 20.69 6.57
CA ARG A 61 -3.58 19.47 6.36
C ARG A 61 -4.98 19.64 6.93
N ARG A 62 -5.99 19.24 6.17
CA ARG A 62 -7.38 19.23 6.64
C ARG A 62 -7.63 18.02 7.54
N ASP A 63 -8.56 18.15 8.49
CA ASP A 63 -8.93 17.07 9.40
C ASP A 63 -9.39 15.80 8.66
N ASP A 64 -10.10 15.96 7.54
CA ASP A 64 -10.58 14.84 6.70
C ASP A 64 -9.43 14.07 6.05
N GLU A 65 -8.38 14.79 5.70
CA GLU A 65 -7.15 14.30 5.10
C GLU A 65 -6.36 13.47 6.13
N PHE A 66 -6.32 13.94 7.38
CA PHE A 66 -5.74 13.19 8.50
C PHE A 66 -6.54 11.93 8.85
N ARG A 67 -7.88 12.03 8.85
CA ARG A 67 -8.76 10.86 9.04
C ARG A 67 -8.56 9.82 7.96
N ARG A 68 -8.47 10.24 6.70
CA ARG A 68 -8.19 9.33 5.56
C ARG A 68 -6.84 8.65 5.72
N PHE A 69 -5.79 9.42 6.06
CA PHE A 69 -4.48 8.84 6.34
C PHE A 69 -4.53 7.79 7.45
N TYR A 70 -5.14 8.12 8.59
CA TYR A 70 -5.18 7.23 9.73
C TYR A 70 -5.98 5.96 9.45
N ALA A 71 -7.07 6.04 8.67
CA ALA A 71 -7.82 4.88 8.22
C ALA A 71 -6.99 3.95 7.33
N LEU A 72 -6.23 4.51 6.38
CA LEU A 72 -5.35 3.75 5.50
C LEU A 72 -4.17 3.13 6.27
N TRP A 73 -3.59 3.88 7.20
CA TRP A 73 -2.55 3.35 8.09
C TRP A 73 -3.07 2.16 8.92
N ARG A 74 -4.28 2.28 9.49
CA ARG A 74 -4.89 1.20 10.26
C ARG A 74 -5.17 -0.03 9.40
N LYS A 75 -5.75 0.15 8.21
CA LYS A 75 -6.00 -0.93 7.23
C LYS A 75 -4.71 -1.67 6.88
N HIS A 76 -3.63 -0.92 6.66
CA HIS A 76 -2.31 -1.50 6.42
C HIS A 76 -1.78 -2.30 7.61
N GLU A 77 -1.85 -1.74 8.82
CA GLU A 77 -1.36 -2.40 10.03
C GLU A 77 -2.16 -3.68 10.34
N GLU A 78 -3.47 -3.68 10.13
CA GLU A 78 -4.32 -4.87 10.26
C GLU A 78 -3.89 -5.98 9.29
N ALA A 79 -3.65 -5.64 8.01
CA ALA A 79 -3.16 -6.60 7.03
C ALA A 79 -1.77 -7.15 7.42
N ARG A 80 -0.87 -6.29 7.91
CA ARG A 80 0.45 -6.69 8.40
C ARG A 80 0.38 -7.69 9.55
N LEU A 81 -0.53 -7.45 10.51
CA LEU A 81 -0.72 -8.34 11.66
C LEU A 81 -1.33 -9.68 11.25
N GLN A 82 -2.28 -9.69 10.32
CA GLN A 82 -2.86 -10.93 9.79
C GLN A 82 -1.81 -11.80 9.08
N GLU A 83 -0.90 -11.20 8.32
CA GLU A 83 0.20 -11.94 7.69
C GLU A 83 1.25 -12.43 8.69
N ALA A 84 1.47 -11.71 9.80
CA ALA A 84 2.46 -12.02 10.82
C ALA A 84 1.98 -13.03 11.88
N SER A 85 0.66 -13.29 11.95
CA SER A 85 0.08 -14.34 12.76
C SER A 85 -0.25 -15.56 11.89
N PRO A 86 0.72 -16.46 11.64
CA PRO A 86 0.42 -17.74 11.03
C PRO A 86 -0.49 -18.50 12.00
N THR A 87 -1.70 -18.82 11.56
CA THR A 87 -2.54 -19.81 12.23
C THR A 87 -2.04 -21.20 11.87
#